data_AF-A0A229TG08-F1
#
_entry.id   AF-A0A229TG08-F1
#
_cell.length_a   1.000
_cell.length_b   1.000
_cell.length_c   1.000
_cell.angle_alpha   90.00
_cell.angle_beta   90.00
_cell.angle_gamma   90.00
#
_symmetry.space_group_name_H-M   'P 1'
#
loop_
_entity.id
_entity.type
_entity.pdbx_description
1 polymer ?
#
loop_
_entity_poly.entity_id
_entity_poly.type
_entity_poly.pdbx_seq_one_letter_code
_entity_poly.pdbx_strand_id
1 'polypeptide(L)'
;MPPAVGRGSRARFCQDGKTWGRRNLSCRDAEAVLADAESLRESDTELDDTAVTALAGQVDRVLEPARGLVETLTTLRHQLEATTAAALGERDAALAEADEHRRQRGLAEADAARAREIADEAAEAAGIAEKEKAAAIRERDAERAARRAAAQEQQRAEGRLAAVRDELARVGERAEAAAALAGERAAVVATLTAELAAVRAALDEERGRGLAAVARAEAAEARADSATGRLDEAREGLAKATAAHEGALERARADTERLRAAFDQRLAELQAAHEQTVRSMHETTTGLGAELRACTARADAAERAATRVIDVLRDIPEITLPDDVAAMLK
;
A
#
# COMPACT_ATOMS: atom_id res chain seq x y z
N MET A 1 -105.86 147.59 -45.57
CA MET A 1 -107.08 147.32 -46.37
C MET A 1 -106.67 146.79 -47.75
N PRO A 2 -107.45 145.92 -48.43
CA PRO A 2 -108.91 145.79 -48.31
C PRO A 2 -109.44 144.34 -48.10
N PRO A 3 -110.75 144.15 -47.84
CA PRO A 3 -111.64 145.00 -47.07
C PRO A 3 -112.40 144.24 -45.96
N ALA A 4 -112.97 145.03 -45.06
CA ALA A 4 -113.86 144.65 -43.98
C ALA A 4 -115.21 144.11 -44.48
N VAL A 5 -115.76 143.11 -43.77
CA VAL A 5 -117.19 142.79 -43.68
C VAL A 5 -117.38 142.23 -42.25
N GLY A 6 -117.89 143.00 -41.28
CA GLY A 6 -119.33 143.14 -41.00
C GLY A 6 -119.73 142.28 -39.80
N ARG A 7 -120.13 142.91 -38.68
CA ARG A 7 -120.67 142.26 -37.47
C ARG A 7 -121.87 141.38 -37.82
N GLY A 8 -121.77 140.07 -37.58
CA GLY A 8 -122.92 139.16 -37.62
C GLY A 8 -122.63 137.73 -38.06
N SER A 9 -121.77 136.98 -37.37
CA SER A 9 -121.86 135.50 -37.32
C SER A 9 -120.99 134.94 -36.18
N ARG A 10 -121.57 134.07 -35.34
CA ARG A 10 -120.82 133.27 -34.34
C ARG A 10 -119.88 132.32 -35.08
N ALA A 11 -118.58 132.33 -34.75
CA ALA A 11 -117.58 131.48 -35.39
C ALA A 11 -117.80 129.98 -35.06
N ARG A 12 -117.90 129.17 -36.12
CA ARG A 12 -118.08 127.70 -36.13
C ARG A 12 -116.77 126.95 -35.83
N PHE A 13 -116.29 126.78 -34.59
CA PHE A 13 -115.08 125.94 -34.34
C PHE A 13 -115.02 125.10 -33.05
N CYS A 14 -116.09 124.97 -32.24
CA CYS A 14 -116.17 123.95 -31.18
C CYS A 14 -117.27 122.93 -31.53
N GLN A 15 -116.97 121.91 -32.34
CA GLN A 15 -117.96 120.86 -32.71
C GLN A 15 -118.20 119.82 -31.60
N ASP A 16 -117.23 119.60 -30.69
CA ASP A 16 -117.35 118.62 -29.58
C ASP A 16 -117.28 119.24 -28.18
N GLY A 17 -117.40 120.58 -28.09
CA GLY A 17 -117.61 121.31 -26.83
C GLY A 17 -116.51 121.19 -25.74
N LYS A 18 -115.42 120.45 -25.95
CA LYS A 18 -114.43 120.18 -24.89
C LYS A 18 -112.96 120.45 -25.25
N THR A 19 -112.54 120.39 -26.52
CA THR A 19 -111.12 120.57 -26.88
C THR A 19 -110.91 121.34 -28.17
N TRP A 20 -109.83 122.13 -28.21
CA TRP A 20 -109.33 122.86 -29.38
C TRP A 20 -108.01 122.23 -29.86
N GLY A 21 -108.00 121.68 -31.08
CA GLY A 21 -106.80 121.18 -31.77
C GLY A 21 -106.13 119.93 -31.16
N ARG A 22 -105.00 119.49 -31.76
CA ARG A 22 -104.26 118.26 -31.40
C ARG A 22 -103.49 118.32 -30.06
N ARG A 23 -103.55 119.43 -29.33
CA ARG A 23 -102.73 119.68 -28.12
C ARG A 23 -103.53 119.74 -26.82
N ASN A 24 -104.75 119.18 -26.77
CA ASN A 24 -105.56 119.03 -25.56
C ASN A 24 -105.78 120.34 -24.76
N LEU A 25 -105.94 121.48 -25.44
CA LEU A 25 -106.35 122.74 -24.80
C LEU A 25 -107.88 122.78 -24.70
N SER A 26 -108.44 123.20 -23.56
CA SER A 26 -109.90 123.29 -23.37
C SER A 26 -110.48 124.44 -24.21
N CYS A 27 -111.70 124.32 -24.76
CA CYS A 27 -112.33 125.42 -25.54
C CYS A 27 -112.40 126.73 -24.72
N ARG A 28 -112.41 126.64 -23.37
CA ARG A 28 -112.42 127.82 -22.48
C ARG A 28 -111.06 128.52 -22.42
N ASP A 29 -109.97 127.76 -22.42
CA ASP A 29 -108.61 128.32 -22.46
C ASP A 29 -108.27 128.84 -23.87
N ALA A 30 -108.78 128.18 -24.92
CA ALA A 30 -108.64 128.69 -26.28
C ALA A 30 -109.46 129.98 -26.51
N GLU A 31 -110.63 130.12 -25.89
CA GLU A 31 -111.43 131.35 -25.91
C GLU A 31 -110.75 132.48 -25.11
N ALA A 32 -110.07 132.16 -24.00
CA ALA A 32 -109.25 133.13 -23.27
C ALA A 32 -108.03 133.60 -24.09
N VAL A 33 -107.33 132.70 -24.78
CA VAL A 33 -106.20 133.05 -25.66
C VAL A 33 -106.66 133.81 -26.92
N LEU A 34 -107.86 133.51 -27.45
CA LEU A 34 -108.45 134.28 -28.55
C LEU A 34 -108.97 135.65 -28.09
N ALA A 35 -109.54 135.77 -26.89
CA ALA A 35 -109.93 137.05 -26.31
C ALA A 35 -108.70 137.93 -25.98
N ASP A 36 -107.59 137.33 -25.51
CA ASP A 36 -106.31 138.03 -25.34
C ASP A 36 -105.69 138.43 -26.69
N ALA A 37 -105.80 137.57 -27.73
CA ALA A 37 -105.35 137.90 -29.08
C ALA A 37 -106.26 138.92 -29.81
N GLU A 38 -107.55 138.99 -29.49
CA GLU A 38 -108.49 140.01 -29.99
C GLU A 38 -108.38 141.33 -29.22
N SER A 39 -108.07 141.29 -27.91
CA SER A 39 -107.68 142.44 -27.07
C SER A 39 -106.40 143.12 -27.59
N LEU A 40 -105.44 142.35 -28.11
CA LEU A 40 -104.24 142.85 -28.79
C LEU A 40 -104.52 143.41 -30.22
N ARG A 41 -105.73 143.24 -30.76
CA ARG A 41 -106.12 143.69 -32.11
C ARG A 41 -107.02 144.94 -32.14
N GLU A 42 -107.65 145.30 -31.03
CA GLU A 42 -108.57 146.45 -30.95
C GLU A 42 -107.93 147.72 -30.33
N SER A 43 -106.61 147.70 -30.07
CA SER A 43 -105.82 148.89 -29.76
C SER A 43 -104.96 149.30 -30.96
N ASP A 44 -105.29 150.45 -31.56
CA ASP A 44 -104.47 151.17 -32.55
C ASP A 44 -103.20 151.73 -31.87
N THR A 45 -102.32 150.83 -31.46
CA THR A 45 -100.94 151.13 -31.10
C THR A 45 -100.03 150.48 -32.14
N GLU A 46 -99.37 151.31 -32.93
CA GLU A 46 -98.30 150.89 -33.84
C GLU A 46 -97.33 149.97 -33.08
N LEU A 47 -97.05 148.80 -33.65
CA LEU A 47 -96.04 147.87 -33.15
C LEU A 47 -94.67 148.55 -33.24
N ASP A 48 -94.27 149.15 -32.13
CA ASP A 48 -92.97 149.78 -31.95
C ASP A 48 -91.87 148.71 -32.08
N ASP A 49 -90.84 148.99 -32.90
CA ASP A 49 -89.68 148.11 -33.11
C ASP A 49 -89.01 147.74 -31.77
N THR A 50 -89.17 148.58 -30.73
CA THR A 50 -88.71 148.29 -29.37
C THR A 50 -89.39 147.08 -28.74
N ALA A 51 -90.66 146.78 -29.02
CA ALA A 51 -91.40 145.67 -28.44
C ALA A 51 -90.96 144.31 -29.02
N VAL A 52 -90.67 144.26 -30.34
CA VAL A 52 -90.12 143.07 -31.00
C VAL A 52 -88.68 142.81 -30.55
N THR A 53 -87.90 143.86 -30.38
CA THR A 53 -86.54 143.78 -29.83
C THR A 53 -86.54 143.35 -28.36
N ALA A 54 -87.54 143.76 -27.58
CA ALA A 54 -87.72 143.34 -26.19
C ALA A 54 -88.10 141.85 -26.08
N LEU A 55 -88.94 141.35 -27.00
CA LEU A 55 -89.30 139.92 -27.05
C LEU A 55 -88.12 139.07 -27.52
N ALA A 56 -87.37 139.50 -28.54
CA ALA A 56 -86.12 138.85 -28.95
C ALA A 56 -85.11 138.83 -27.80
N GLY A 57 -84.96 139.94 -27.07
CA GLY A 57 -84.13 140.03 -25.86
C GLY A 57 -84.64 139.20 -24.68
N GLN A 58 -85.93 138.87 -24.61
CA GLN A 58 -86.49 137.92 -23.63
C GLN A 58 -86.24 136.47 -24.04
N VAL A 59 -86.37 136.14 -25.34
CA VAL A 59 -86.05 134.82 -25.87
C VAL A 59 -84.55 134.53 -25.76
N ASP A 60 -83.69 135.49 -26.07
CA ASP A 60 -82.24 135.35 -25.85
C ASP A 60 -81.91 135.21 -24.36
N ARG A 61 -82.56 135.99 -23.47
CA ARG A 61 -82.42 135.82 -22.02
C ARG A 61 -82.85 134.43 -21.50
N VAL A 62 -83.76 133.75 -22.20
CA VAL A 62 -84.23 132.39 -21.85
C VAL A 62 -83.37 131.31 -22.53
N LEU A 63 -82.81 131.57 -23.70
CA LEU A 63 -81.95 130.64 -24.43
C LEU A 63 -80.49 130.65 -23.96
N GLU A 64 -79.97 131.76 -23.45
CA GLU A 64 -78.59 131.86 -22.93
C GLU A 64 -78.34 130.85 -21.78
N PRO A 65 -79.23 130.73 -20.76
CA PRO A 65 -79.08 129.73 -19.69
C PRO A 65 -79.18 128.30 -20.22
N ALA A 66 -80.02 128.07 -21.25
CA ALA A 66 -80.16 126.76 -21.88
C ALA A 66 -78.90 126.37 -22.68
N ARG A 67 -78.27 127.33 -23.38
CA ARG A 67 -76.98 127.14 -24.06
C ARG A 67 -75.85 126.85 -23.07
N GLY A 68 -75.77 127.60 -21.97
CA GLY A 68 -74.81 127.34 -20.89
C GLY A 68 -75.01 125.98 -20.21
N LEU A 69 -76.26 125.53 -20.04
CA LEU A 69 -76.58 124.18 -19.56
C LEU A 69 -76.13 123.09 -20.54
N VAL A 70 -76.33 123.28 -21.85
CA VAL A 70 -75.87 122.31 -22.86
C VAL A 70 -74.34 122.23 -22.89
N GLU A 71 -73.64 123.36 -22.79
CA GLU A 71 -72.17 123.39 -22.80
C GLU A 71 -71.57 122.75 -21.54
N THR A 72 -72.15 123.02 -20.36
CA THR A 72 -71.75 122.38 -19.10
C THR A 72 -72.06 120.88 -19.09
N LEU A 73 -73.23 120.46 -19.56
CA LEU A 73 -73.58 119.04 -19.73
C LEU A 73 -72.66 118.34 -20.73
N THR A 74 -72.25 119.03 -21.79
CA THR A 74 -71.30 118.50 -22.77
C THR A 74 -69.91 118.36 -22.16
N THR A 75 -69.46 119.33 -21.36
CA THR A 75 -68.20 119.27 -20.63
C THR A 75 -68.20 118.14 -19.59
N LEU A 76 -69.28 118.03 -18.81
CA LEU A 76 -69.46 116.94 -17.85
C LEU A 76 -69.51 115.57 -18.54
N ARG A 77 -70.14 115.47 -19.71
CA ARG A 77 -70.12 114.25 -20.53
C ARG A 77 -68.70 113.88 -20.94
N HIS A 78 -67.92 114.82 -21.49
CA HIS A 78 -66.53 114.55 -21.86
C HIS A 78 -65.66 114.19 -20.64
N GLN A 79 -65.89 114.80 -19.48
CA GLN A 79 -65.20 114.45 -18.23
C GLN A 79 -65.59 113.05 -17.73
N LEU A 80 -66.87 112.68 -17.83
CA LEU A 80 -67.35 111.33 -17.52
C LEU A 80 -66.77 110.30 -18.50
N GLU A 81 -66.75 110.59 -19.80
CA GLU A 81 -66.14 109.74 -20.83
C GLU A 81 -64.63 109.58 -20.59
N ALA A 82 -63.91 110.66 -20.24
CA ALA A 82 -62.48 110.59 -19.93
C ALA A 82 -62.19 109.81 -18.65
N THR A 83 -62.96 110.01 -17.58
CA THR A 83 -62.78 109.28 -16.31
C THR A 83 -63.17 107.82 -16.43
N THR A 84 -64.23 107.49 -17.17
CA THR A 84 -64.59 106.09 -17.46
C THR A 84 -63.57 105.41 -18.36
N ALA A 85 -63.04 106.09 -19.39
CA ALA A 85 -61.96 105.55 -20.21
C ALA A 85 -60.68 105.30 -19.39
N ALA A 86 -60.32 106.21 -18.48
CA ALA A 86 -59.19 106.02 -17.57
C ALA A 86 -59.41 104.84 -16.62
N ALA A 87 -60.57 104.74 -15.98
CA ALA A 87 -60.90 103.64 -15.06
C ALA A 87 -60.96 102.27 -15.77
N LEU A 88 -61.45 102.22 -17.02
CA LEU A 88 -61.41 101.02 -17.84
C LEU A 88 -59.97 100.65 -18.23
N GLY A 89 -59.15 101.65 -18.59
CA GLY A 89 -57.73 101.45 -18.85
C GLY A 89 -56.96 100.91 -17.64
N GLU A 90 -57.21 101.46 -16.45
CA GLU A 90 -56.63 100.96 -15.19
C GLU A 90 -57.10 99.55 -14.85
N ARG A 91 -58.39 99.24 -15.04
CA ARG A 91 -58.92 97.89 -14.85
C ARG A 91 -58.27 96.90 -15.80
N ASP A 92 -58.17 97.24 -17.08
CA ASP A 92 -57.63 96.35 -18.10
C ASP A 92 -56.11 96.16 -17.90
N ALA A 93 -55.38 97.19 -17.44
CA ALA A 93 -53.99 97.08 -17.01
C ALA A 93 -53.83 96.16 -15.78
N ALA A 94 -54.68 96.31 -14.77
CA ALA A 94 -54.67 95.45 -13.59
C ALA A 94 -55.01 93.99 -13.93
N LEU A 95 -55.90 93.75 -14.90
CA LEU A 95 -56.18 92.41 -15.42
C LEU A 95 -54.97 91.82 -16.14
N ALA A 96 -54.29 92.61 -16.97
CA ALA A 96 -53.08 92.19 -17.67
C ALA A 96 -51.93 91.85 -16.69
N GLU A 97 -51.73 92.66 -15.65
CA GLU A 97 -50.76 92.38 -14.58
C GLU A 97 -51.13 91.11 -13.79
N ALA A 98 -52.41 90.91 -13.47
CA ALA A 98 -52.87 89.70 -12.80
C ALA A 98 -52.70 88.44 -13.66
N ASP A 99 -52.88 88.55 -14.98
CA ASP A 99 -52.62 87.48 -15.94
C ASP A 99 -51.13 87.16 -16.05
N GLU A 100 -50.28 88.17 -16.11
CA GLU A 100 -48.83 87.98 -16.12
C GLU A 100 -48.33 87.36 -14.81
N HIS A 101 -48.83 87.80 -13.66
CA HIS A 101 -48.52 87.16 -12.37
C HIS A 101 -49.06 85.72 -12.28
N ARG A 102 -50.20 85.41 -12.88
CA ARG A 102 -50.68 84.02 -12.99
C ARG A 102 -49.76 83.19 -13.89
N ARG A 103 -49.32 83.74 -15.02
CA ARG A 103 -48.39 83.08 -15.94
C ARG A 103 -47.05 82.81 -15.27
N GLN A 104 -46.47 83.80 -14.60
CA GLN A 104 -45.20 83.67 -13.89
C GLN A 104 -45.27 82.64 -12.76
N ARG A 105 -46.37 82.63 -11.99
CA ARG A 105 -46.59 81.58 -10.98
C ARG A 105 -46.69 80.19 -11.61
N GLY A 106 -47.44 80.06 -12.70
CA GLY A 106 -47.54 78.78 -13.42
C GLY A 106 -46.19 78.28 -13.96
N LEU A 107 -45.34 79.17 -14.47
CA LEU A 107 -43.98 78.83 -14.89
C LEU A 107 -43.10 78.42 -13.70
N ALA A 108 -43.13 79.16 -12.60
CA ALA A 108 -42.37 78.84 -11.40
C ALA A 108 -42.80 77.52 -10.76
N GLU A 109 -44.12 77.22 -10.75
CA GLU A 109 -44.66 75.95 -10.28
C GLU A 109 -44.24 74.79 -11.19
N ALA A 110 -44.25 74.98 -12.51
CA ALA A 110 -43.78 73.99 -13.47
C ALA A 110 -42.27 73.71 -13.32
N ASP A 111 -41.45 74.75 -13.15
CA ASP A 111 -40.01 74.61 -12.91
C ASP A 111 -39.73 73.92 -11.57
N ALA A 112 -40.48 74.25 -10.52
CA ALA A 112 -40.37 73.58 -9.23
C ALA A 112 -40.80 72.11 -9.29
N ALA A 113 -41.85 71.78 -10.04
CA ALA A 113 -42.27 70.40 -10.28
C ALA A 113 -41.18 69.62 -11.02
N ARG A 114 -40.60 70.21 -12.08
CA ARG A 114 -39.51 69.59 -12.85
C ARG A 114 -38.25 69.39 -12.02
N ALA A 115 -37.91 70.35 -11.16
CA ALA A 115 -36.77 70.23 -10.25
C ALA A 115 -36.97 69.11 -9.22
N ARG A 116 -38.21 68.89 -8.74
CA ARG A 116 -38.54 67.77 -7.86
C ARG A 116 -38.42 66.44 -8.58
N GLU A 117 -38.97 66.31 -9.80
CA GLU A 117 -38.84 65.10 -10.62
C GLU A 117 -37.37 64.73 -10.85
N ILE A 118 -36.53 65.71 -11.22
CA ILE A 118 -35.08 65.49 -11.41
C ILE A 118 -34.40 65.07 -10.10
N ALA A 119 -34.79 65.66 -8.97
CA ALA A 119 -34.23 65.30 -7.66
C ALA A 119 -34.64 63.88 -7.23
N ASP A 120 -35.88 63.49 -7.49
CA ASP A 120 -36.40 62.15 -7.20
C ASP A 120 -35.71 61.09 -8.08
N GLU A 121 -35.57 61.34 -9.39
CA GLU A 121 -34.82 60.47 -10.31
C GLU A 121 -33.35 60.32 -9.88
N ALA A 122 -32.70 61.42 -9.46
CA ALA A 122 -31.33 61.40 -8.98
C ALA A 122 -31.20 60.62 -7.65
N ALA A 123 -32.18 60.73 -6.76
CA ALA A 123 -32.21 59.99 -5.50
C ALA A 123 -32.42 58.48 -5.75
N GLU A 124 -33.29 58.11 -6.69
CA GLU A 124 -33.48 56.72 -7.11
C GLU A 124 -32.19 56.14 -7.72
N ALA A 125 -31.56 56.87 -8.64
CA ALA A 125 -30.31 56.47 -9.27
C ALA A 125 -29.18 56.30 -8.23
N ALA A 126 -29.05 57.21 -7.27
CA ALA A 126 -28.10 57.08 -6.16
C ALA A 126 -28.41 55.86 -5.27
N GLY A 127 -29.69 55.60 -5.01
CA GLY A 127 -30.15 54.42 -4.27
C GLY A 127 -29.82 53.11 -4.98
N ILE A 128 -29.93 53.06 -6.31
CA ILE A 128 -29.53 51.90 -7.13
C ILE A 128 -28.00 51.73 -7.07
N ALA A 129 -27.25 52.80 -7.29
CA ALA A 129 -25.78 52.76 -7.29
C ALA A 129 -25.21 52.27 -5.94
N GLU A 130 -25.79 52.70 -4.80
CA GLU A 130 -25.36 52.21 -3.49
C GLU A 130 -25.73 50.74 -3.27
N LYS A 131 -26.88 50.26 -3.77
CA LYS A 131 -27.24 48.84 -3.73
C LYS A 131 -26.29 47.99 -4.56
N GLU A 132 -25.94 48.43 -5.76
CA GLU A 132 -24.98 47.76 -6.65
C GLU A 132 -23.58 47.71 -6.04
N LYS A 133 -23.10 48.83 -5.49
CA LYS A 133 -21.83 48.89 -4.76
C LYS A 133 -21.80 47.92 -3.58
N ALA A 134 -22.88 47.87 -2.78
CA ALA A 134 -22.99 46.91 -1.69
C ALA A 134 -23.01 45.46 -2.18
N ALA A 135 -23.66 45.16 -3.30
CA ALA A 135 -23.64 43.84 -3.91
C ALA A 135 -22.23 43.45 -4.40
N ALA A 136 -21.54 44.34 -5.10
CA ALA A 136 -20.17 44.12 -5.58
C ALA A 136 -19.18 43.87 -4.43
N ILE A 137 -19.33 44.58 -3.30
CA ILE A 137 -18.52 44.34 -2.09
C ILE A 137 -18.79 42.94 -1.55
N ARG A 138 -20.05 42.52 -1.42
CA ARG A 138 -20.42 41.18 -0.94
C ARG A 138 -19.87 40.09 -1.85
N GLU A 139 -19.98 40.24 -3.16
CA GLU A 139 -19.44 39.27 -4.13
C GLU A 139 -17.92 39.16 -4.03
N ARG A 140 -17.21 40.29 -3.98
CA ARG A 140 -15.77 40.32 -3.80
C ARG A 140 -15.33 39.64 -2.50
N ASP A 141 -16.05 39.89 -1.41
CA ASP A 141 -15.70 39.31 -0.11
C ASP A 141 -16.02 37.81 -0.05
N ALA A 142 -17.10 37.36 -0.70
CA ALA A 142 -17.42 35.95 -0.90
C ALA A 142 -16.35 35.25 -1.76
N GLU A 143 -15.88 35.87 -2.83
CA GLU A 143 -14.79 35.35 -3.66
C GLU A 143 -13.49 35.22 -2.85
N ARG A 144 -13.14 36.24 -2.06
CA ARG A 144 -11.97 36.20 -1.16
C ARG A 144 -12.11 35.10 -0.10
N ALA A 145 -13.30 34.86 0.42
CA ALA A 145 -13.55 33.76 1.34
C ALA A 145 -13.38 32.40 0.64
N ALA A 146 -13.94 32.24 -0.56
CA ALA A 146 -13.80 31.02 -1.36
C ALA A 146 -12.34 30.72 -1.72
N ARG A 147 -11.57 31.73 -2.14
CA ARG A 147 -10.12 31.59 -2.42
C ARG A 147 -9.34 31.15 -1.18
N ARG A 148 -9.64 31.72 -0.01
CA ARG A 148 -9.00 31.30 1.25
C ARG A 148 -9.37 29.86 1.64
N ALA A 149 -10.64 29.48 1.48
CA ALA A 149 -11.09 28.11 1.74
C ALA A 149 -10.40 27.11 0.79
N ALA A 150 -10.31 27.43 -0.50
CA ALA A 150 -9.61 26.62 -1.48
C ALA A 150 -8.12 26.46 -1.16
N ALA A 151 -7.45 27.54 -0.75
CA ALA A 151 -6.04 27.48 -0.33
C ALA A 151 -5.84 26.62 0.93
N GLN A 152 -6.76 26.68 1.90
CA GLN A 152 -6.71 25.81 3.09
C GLN A 152 -6.92 24.34 2.74
N GLU A 153 -7.87 24.03 1.86
CA GLU A 153 -8.07 22.65 1.37
C GLU A 153 -6.87 22.14 0.59
N GLN A 154 -6.25 22.98 -0.23
CA GLN A 154 -5.01 22.65 -0.92
C GLN A 154 -3.89 22.33 0.08
N GLN A 155 -3.69 23.17 1.10
CA GLN A 155 -2.70 22.91 2.16
C GLN A 155 -2.99 21.61 2.92
N ARG A 156 -4.26 21.29 3.20
CA ARG A 156 -4.66 20.01 3.81
C ARG A 156 -4.36 18.83 2.89
N ALA A 157 -4.61 18.97 1.59
CA ALA A 157 -4.31 17.94 0.60
C ALA A 157 -2.80 17.71 0.47
N GLU A 158 -2.01 18.78 0.39
CA GLU A 158 -0.55 18.75 0.37
C GLU A 158 0.01 18.13 1.65
N GLY A 159 -0.52 18.49 2.82
CA GLY A 159 -0.15 17.88 4.11
C GLY A 159 -0.47 16.39 4.18
N ARG A 160 -1.64 15.96 3.68
CA ARG A 160 -1.99 14.53 3.56
C ARG A 160 -1.03 13.80 2.61
N LEU A 161 -0.69 14.42 1.49
CA LEU A 161 0.21 13.84 0.51
C LEU A 161 1.65 13.74 1.04
N ALA A 162 2.13 14.73 1.81
CA ALA A 162 3.40 14.65 2.52
C ALA A 162 3.39 13.50 3.55
N ALA A 163 2.34 13.38 4.36
CA ALA A 163 2.21 12.30 5.34
C ALA A 163 2.20 10.90 4.67
N VAL A 164 1.53 10.75 3.52
CA VAL A 164 1.53 9.49 2.74
C VAL A 164 2.92 9.19 2.18
N ARG A 165 3.67 10.20 1.72
CA ARG A 165 5.06 10.02 1.25
C ARG A 165 5.98 9.58 2.39
N ASP A 166 5.83 10.17 3.57
CA ASP A 166 6.60 9.80 4.75
C ASP A 166 6.29 8.36 5.19
N GLU A 167 5.02 7.95 5.20
CA GLU A 167 4.66 6.57 5.54
C GLU A 167 5.17 5.58 4.46
N LEU A 168 5.10 5.95 3.17
CA LEU A 168 5.66 5.14 2.10
C LEU A 168 7.18 4.94 2.26
N ALA A 169 7.92 6.00 2.64
CA ALA A 169 9.34 5.90 2.92
C ALA A 169 9.63 4.94 4.09
N ARG A 170 8.88 5.06 5.21
CA ARG A 170 9.01 4.15 6.36
C ARG A 170 8.67 2.70 5.99
N VAL A 171 7.66 2.49 5.16
CA VAL A 171 7.29 1.15 4.67
C VAL A 171 8.40 0.60 3.75
N GLY A 172 9.00 1.44 2.92
CA GLY A 172 10.18 1.09 2.11
C GLY A 172 11.34 0.63 2.98
N GLU A 173 11.73 1.41 3.99
CA GLU A 173 12.78 1.05 4.93
C GLU A 173 12.49 -0.26 5.67
N ARG A 174 11.24 -0.48 6.11
CA ARG A 174 10.83 -1.75 6.73
C ARG A 174 10.91 -2.93 5.76
N ALA A 175 10.54 -2.74 4.50
CA ALA A 175 10.61 -3.77 3.47
C ALA A 175 12.06 -4.14 3.14
N GLU A 176 12.95 -3.15 3.02
CA GLU A 176 14.39 -3.37 2.82
C GLU A 176 15.02 -4.10 4.02
N ALA A 177 14.69 -3.70 5.25
CA ALA A 177 15.14 -4.40 6.46
C ALA A 177 14.64 -5.86 6.53
N ALA A 178 13.38 -6.10 6.14
CA ALA A 178 12.82 -7.45 6.08
C ALA A 178 13.49 -8.31 4.99
N ALA A 179 13.80 -7.73 3.83
CA ALA A 179 14.53 -8.40 2.77
C ALA A 179 15.96 -8.75 3.19
N ALA A 180 16.66 -7.85 3.89
CA ALA A 180 17.98 -8.10 4.46
C ALA A 180 17.94 -9.27 5.46
N LEU A 181 16.99 -9.25 6.41
CA LEU A 181 16.82 -10.33 7.39
C LEU A 181 16.48 -11.68 6.72
N ALA A 182 15.67 -11.67 5.66
CA ALA A 182 15.38 -12.86 4.88
C ALA A 182 16.64 -13.40 4.18
N GLY A 183 17.48 -12.51 3.63
CA GLY A 183 18.77 -12.85 3.05
C GLY A 183 19.73 -13.47 4.07
N GLU A 184 19.86 -12.88 5.26
CA GLU A 184 20.66 -13.43 6.36
C GLU A 184 20.17 -14.83 6.76
N ARG A 185 18.85 -15.01 6.93
CA ARG A 185 18.26 -16.32 7.25
C ARG A 185 18.50 -17.35 6.15
N ALA A 186 18.38 -16.96 4.88
CA ALA A 186 18.67 -17.85 3.76
C ALA A 186 20.14 -18.29 3.75
N ALA A 187 21.07 -17.38 4.05
CA ALA A 187 22.50 -17.71 4.19
C ALA A 187 22.74 -18.69 5.35
N VAL A 188 22.12 -18.46 6.52
CA VAL A 188 22.22 -19.37 7.67
C VAL A 188 21.67 -20.76 7.34
N VAL A 189 20.51 -20.84 6.67
CA VAL A 189 19.92 -22.12 6.24
C VAL A 189 20.83 -22.84 5.25
N ALA A 190 21.44 -22.11 4.29
CA ALA A 190 22.39 -22.69 3.35
C ALA A 190 23.62 -23.28 4.07
N THR A 191 24.19 -22.56 5.05
CA THR A 191 25.31 -23.03 5.87
C THR A 191 24.93 -24.27 6.67
N LEU A 192 23.81 -24.24 7.40
CA LEU A 192 23.34 -25.39 8.18
C LEU A 192 23.03 -26.61 7.29
N THR A 193 22.54 -26.40 6.08
CA THR A 193 22.29 -27.47 5.10
C THR A 193 23.61 -28.08 4.63
N ALA A 194 24.63 -27.27 4.37
CA ALA A 194 25.96 -27.74 4.01
C ALA A 194 26.63 -28.50 5.17
N GLU A 195 26.52 -27.99 6.40
CA GLU A 195 27.01 -28.67 7.61
C GLU A 195 26.30 -30.01 7.82
N LEU A 196 24.97 -30.07 7.67
CA LEU A 196 24.22 -31.31 7.76
C LEU A 196 24.64 -32.33 6.69
N ALA A 197 24.90 -31.87 5.46
CA ALA A 197 25.40 -32.73 4.38
C ALA A 197 26.80 -33.27 4.70
N ALA A 198 27.70 -32.43 5.23
CA ALA A 198 29.04 -32.84 5.65
C ALA A 198 29.00 -33.86 6.80
N VAL A 199 28.15 -33.65 7.81
CA VAL A 199 27.96 -34.60 8.92
C VAL A 199 27.40 -35.93 8.43
N ARG A 200 26.45 -35.93 7.49
CA ARG A 200 25.93 -37.16 6.87
C ARG A 200 27.02 -37.93 6.14
N ALA A 201 27.83 -37.23 5.33
CA ALA A 201 28.94 -37.85 4.61
C ALA A 201 29.97 -38.47 5.58
N ALA A 202 30.33 -37.77 6.65
CA ALA A 202 31.23 -38.29 7.68
C ALA A 202 30.65 -39.52 8.40
N LEU A 203 29.35 -39.53 8.70
CA LEU A 203 28.68 -40.67 9.31
C LEU A 203 28.66 -41.90 8.38
N ASP A 204 28.40 -41.70 7.10
CA ASP A 204 28.42 -42.81 6.12
C ASP A 204 29.83 -43.36 5.92
N GLU A 205 30.86 -42.51 5.99
CA GLU A 205 32.26 -42.96 5.99
C GLU A 205 32.60 -43.79 7.25
N GLU A 206 32.19 -43.34 8.44
CA GLU A 206 32.37 -44.10 9.69
C GLU A 206 31.63 -45.45 9.64
N ARG A 207 30.41 -45.47 9.10
CA ARG A 207 29.67 -46.73 8.87
C ARG A 207 30.43 -47.64 7.92
N GLY A 208 30.96 -47.11 6.82
CA GLY A 208 31.79 -47.87 5.88
C GLY A 208 33.04 -48.45 6.54
N ARG A 209 33.74 -47.65 7.38
CA ARG A 209 34.88 -48.11 8.18
C ARG A 209 34.48 -49.21 9.17
N GLY A 210 33.34 -49.06 9.83
CA GLY A 210 32.78 -50.07 10.75
C GLY A 210 32.49 -51.39 10.04
N LEU A 211 31.77 -51.36 8.91
CA LEU A 211 31.48 -52.55 8.11
C LEU A 211 32.76 -53.24 7.62
N ALA A 212 33.74 -52.47 7.16
CA ALA A 212 35.04 -53.01 6.74
C ALA A 212 35.82 -53.63 7.91
N ALA A 213 35.71 -53.07 9.12
CA ALA A 213 36.32 -53.64 10.32
C ALA A 213 35.64 -54.96 10.73
N VAL A 214 34.30 -55.02 10.68
CA VAL A 214 33.54 -56.26 10.93
C VAL A 214 33.94 -57.35 9.93
N ALA A 215 33.94 -57.06 8.64
CA ALA A 215 34.36 -58.02 7.61
C ALA A 215 35.80 -58.52 7.82
N ARG A 216 36.71 -57.65 8.27
CA ARG A 216 38.09 -58.04 8.61
C ARG A 216 38.15 -58.95 9.84
N ALA A 217 37.32 -58.71 10.85
CA ALA A 217 37.22 -59.54 12.04
C ALA A 217 36.67 -60.93 11.70
N GLU A 218 35.56 -61.00 10.95
CA GLU A 218 34.98 -62.27 10.46
C GLU A 218 35.99 -63.06 9.61
N ALA A 219 36.72 -62.39 8.73
CA ALA A 219 37.77 -63.03 7.93
C ALA A 219 38.99 -63.47 8.77
N ALA A 220 39.26 -62.84 9.91
CA ALA A 220 40.29 -63.28 10.85
C ALA A 220 39.82 -64.49 11.65
N GLU A 221 38.57 -64.50 12.11
CA GLU A 221 37.92 -65.62 12.81
C GLU A 221 37.90 -66.87 11.92
N ALA A 222 37.41 -66.76 10.67
CA ALA A 222 37.41 -67.87 9.72
C ALA A 222 38.83 -68.44 9.46
N ARG A 223 39.86 -67.58 9.45
CA ARG A 223 41.26 -68.01 9.32
C ARG A 223 41.76 -68.71 10.58
N ALA A 224 41.35 -68.25 11.76
CA ALA A 224 41.69 -68.87 13.04
C ALA A 224 41.02 -70.26 13.17
N ASP A 225 39.76 -70.39 12.78
CA ASP A 225 39.04 -71.66 12.74
C ASP A 225 39.70 -72.64 11.78
N SER A 226 40.05 -72.19 10.57
CA SER A 226 40.78 -73.00 9.60
C SER A 226 42.17 -73.42 10.10
N ALA A 227 42.89 -72.54 10.80
CA ALA A 227 44.18 -72.86 11.41
C ALA A 227 44.02 -73.89 12.54
N THR A 228 42.99 -73.74 13.38
CA THR A 228 42.66 -74.71 14.44
C THR A 228 42.34 -76.08 13.86
N GLY A 229 41.49 -76.14 12.82
CA GLY A 229 41.18 -77.39 12.12
C GLY A 229 42.42 -78.09 11.56
N ARG A 230 43.33 -77.35 10.91
CA ARG A 230 44.61 -77.91 10.43
C ARG A 230 45.52 -78.41 11.56
N LEU A 231 45.55 -77.73 12.69
CA LEU A 231 46.32 -78.17 13.86
C LEU A 231 45.75 -79.45 14.47
N ASP A 232 44.42 -79.56 14.54
CA ASP A 232 43.76 -80.76 15.05
C ASP A 232 43.95 -81.95 14.11
N GLU A 233 43.85 -81.75 12.79
CA GLU A 233 44.23 -82.75 11.78
C GLU A 233 45.70 -83.19 11.92
N ALA A 234 46.61 -82.24 12.13
CA ALA A 234 48.04 -82.53 12.32
C ALA A 234 48.29 -83.31 13.63
N ARG A 235 47.57 -82.97 14.71
CA ARG A 235 47.63 -83.70 15.99
C ARG A 235 47.10 -85.12 15.86
N GLU A 236 45.98 -85.29 15.16
CA GLU A 236 45.43 -86.62 14.89
C GLU A 236 46.38 -87.44 14.02
N GLY A 237 46.97 -86.82 12.99
CA GLY A 237 48.01 -87.42 12.16
C GLY A 237 49.24 -87.84 12.95
N LEU A 238 49.73 -86.98 13.85
CA LEU A 238 50.84 -87.29 14.76
C LEU A 238 50.48 -88.43 15.70
N ALA A 239 49.30 -88.42 16.32
CA ALA A 239 48.86 -89.49 17.21
C ALA A 239 48.80 -90.85 16.48
N LYS A 240 48.27 -90.87 15.25
CA LYS A 240 48.27 -92.06 14.39
C LYS A 240 49.68 -92.53 14.05
N ALA A 241 50.59 -91.61 13.71
CA ALA A 241 51.99 -91.92 13.39
C ALA A 241 52.74 -92.46 14.62
N THR A 242 52.56 -91.86 15.79
CA THR A 242 53.15 -92.31 17.06
C THR A 242 52.66 -93.71 17.42
N ALA A 243 51.34 -93.96 17.35
CA ALA A 243 50.78 -95.29 17.61
C ALA A 243 51.31 -96.34 16.62
N ALA A 244 51.44 -95.99 15.34
CA ALA A 244 52.04 -96.87 14.34
C ALA A 244 53.53 -97.14 14.60
N HIS A 245 54.28 -96.13 15.06
CA HIS A 245 55.69 -96.27 15.42
C HIS A 245 55.89 -97.13 16.66
N GLU A 246 55.11 -96.90 17.72
CA GLU A 246 55.10 -97.74 18.93
C GLU A 246 54.78 -99.19 18.58
N GLY A 247 53.73 -99.44 17.79
CA GLY A 247 53.39 -100.78 17.30
C GLY A 247 54.45 -101.40 16.38
N ALA A 248 55.28 -100.60 15.70
CA ALA A 248 56.43 -101.10 14.93
C ALA A 248 57.61 -101.45 15.86
N LEU A 249 57.89 -100.63 16.87
CA LEU A 249 58.93 -100.90 17.87
C LEU A 249 58.62 -102.15 18.70
N GLU A 250 57.36 -102.34 19.12
CA GLU A 250 56.95 -103.55 19.83
C GLU A 250 57.14 -104.80 18.98
N ARG A 251 56.77 -104.76 17.69
CA ARG A 251 57.02 -105.87 16.76
C ARG A 251 58.52 -106.15 16.60
N ALA A 252 59.33 -105.10 16.41
CA ALA A 252 60.78 -105.25 16.31
C ALA A 252 61.40 -105.83 17.59
N ARG A 253 60.94 -105.41 18.77
CA ARG A 253 61.36 -105.97 20.06
C ARG A 253 61.00 -107.45 20.16
N ALA A 254 59.74 -107.80 19.89
CA ALA A 254 59.29 -109.19 19.89
C ALA A 254 60.11 -110.07 18.93
N ASP A 255 60.44 -109.55 17.75
CA ASP A 255 61.28 -110.28 16.79
C ASP A 255 62.74 -110.41 17.27
N THR A 256 63.31 -109.37 17.89
CA THR A 256 64.66 -109.45 18.49
C THR A 256 64.72 -110.42 19.67
N GLU A 257 63.68 -110.47 20.51
CA GLU A 257 63.57 -111.42 21.62
C GLU A 257 63.45 -112.85 21.10
N ARG A 258 62.65 -113.08 20.06
CA ARG A 258 62.56 -114.38 19.36
C ARG A 258 63.90 -114.81 18.78
N LEU A 259 64.61 -113.90 18.11
CA LEU A 259 65.94 -114.17 17.56
C LEU A 259 66.95 -114.50 18.67
N ARG A 260 66.97 -113.74 19.78
CA ARG A 260 67.82 -114.04 20.94
C ARG A 260 67.53 -115.42 21.53
N ALA A 261 66.25 -115.73 21.78
CA ALA A 261 65.85 -117.04 22.29
C ALA A 261 66.30 -118.18 21.34
N ALA A 262 66.16 -117.99 20.02
CA ALA A 262 66.64 -118.95 19.03
C ALA A 262 68.18 -119.08 19.03
N PHE A 263 68.92 -117.99 19.19
CA PHE A 263 70.37 -118.00 19.32
C PHE A 263 70.84 -118.71 20.60
N ASP A 264 70.23 -118.40 21.74
CA ASP A 264 70.57 -119.01 23.04
C ASP A 264 70.29 -120.52 23.02
N GLN A 265 69.16 -120.93 22.43
CA GLN A 265 68.85 -122.34 22.22
C GLN A 265 69.94 -123.03 21.39
N ARG A 266 70.37 -122.42 20.28
CA ARG A 266 71.38 -123.00 19.38
C ARG A 266 72.77 -123.06 20.02
N LEU A 267 73.09 -122.10 20.88
CA LEU A 267 74.31 -122.10 21.68
C LEU A 267 74.29 -123.25 22.71
N ALA A 268 73.17 -123.45 23.40
CA ALA A 268 73.00 -124.56 24.34
C ALA A 268 73.10 -125.93 23.64
N GLU A 269 72.53 -126.08 22.46
CA GLU A 269 72.66 -127.29 21.62
C GLU A 269 74.12 -127.56 21.23
N LEU A 270 74.86 -126.52 20.80
CA LEU A 270 76.29 -126.63 20.48
C LEU A 270 77.15 -126.98 21.71
N GLN A 271 76.86 -126.38 22.87
CA GLN A 271 77.56 -126.69 24.12
C GLN A 271 77.31 -128.15 24.55
N ALA A 272 76.07 -128.63 24.50
CA ALA A 272 75.74 -130.02 24.81
C ALA A 272 76.46 -131.01 23.88
N ALA A 273 76.50 -130.72 22.56
CA ALA A 273 77.23 -131.53 21.59
C ALA A 273 78.74 -131.54 21.86
N HIS A 274 79.31 -130.39 22.22
CA HIS A 274 80.73 -130.27 22.57
C HIS A 274 81.07 -131.06 23.84
N GLU A 275 80.28 -130.93 24.90
CA GLU A 275 80.46 -131.69 26.15
C GLU A 275 80.38 -133.20 25.93
N GLN A 276 79.47 -133.65 25.06
CA GLN A 276 79.34 -135.06 24.70
C GLN A 276 80.59 -135.55 23.92
N THR A 277 81.13 -134.72 23.04
CA THR A 277 82.37 -135.02 22.29
C THR A 277 83.57 -135.11 23.23
N VAL A 278 83.70 -134.18 24.18
CA VAL A 278 84.79 -134.19 25.18
C VAL A 278 84.70 -135.41 26.09
N ARG A 279 83.51 -135.79 26.55
CA ARG A 279 83.31 -137.02 27.34
C ARG A 279 83.72 -138.27 26.55
N SER A 280 83.29 -138.39 25.30
CA SER A 280 83.67 -139.50 24.41
C SER A 280 85.19 -139.59 24.19
N MET A 281 85.85 -138.45 23.98
CA MET A 281 87.32 -138.37 23.87
C MET A 281 88.00 -138.77 25.18
N HIS A 282 87.47 -138.33 26.33
CA HIS A 282 88.07 -138.65 27.63
C HIS A 282 87.99 -140.15 27.94
N GLU A 283 86.87 -140.79 27.61
CA GLU A 283 86.65 -142.24 27.75
C GLU A 283 87.59 -143.05 26.83
N THR A 284 87.77 -142.61 25.57
CA THR A 284 88.72 -143.26 24.65
C THR A 284 90.17 -143.11 25.13
N THR A 285 90.53 -141.94 25.67
CA THR A 285 91.89 -141.69 26.19
C THR A 285 92.19 -142.52 27.45
N THR A 286 91.22 -142.65 28.36
CA THR A 286 91.37 -143.51 29.55
C THR A 286 91.41 -144.99 29.19
N GLY A 287 90.65 -145.43 28.17
CA GLY A 287 90.71 -146.78 27.62
C GLY A 287 92.09 -147.14 27.07
N LEU A 288 92.62 -146.30 26.17
CA LEU A 288 93.98 -146.48 25.61
C LEU A 288 95.07 -146.47 26.69
N GLY A 289 94.93 -145.63 27.72
CA GLY A 289 95.85 -145.60 28.86
C GLY A 289 95.80 -146.85 29.75
N ALA A 290 94.66 -147.55 29.82
CA ALA A 290 94.57 -148.83 30.51
C ALA A 290 95.24 -149.95 29.70
N GLU A 291 95.04 -149.97 28.38
CA GLU A 291 95.66 -150.95 27.48
C GLU A 291 97.19 -150.84 27.44
N LEU A 292 97.74 -149.62 27.43
CA LEU A 292 99.18 -149.36 27.47
C LEU A 292 99.84 -149.91 28.74
N ARG A 293 99.19 -149.75 29.91
CA ARG A 293 99.66 -150.30 31.21
C ARG A 293 99.63 -151.83 31.24
N ALA A 294 98.63 -152.44 30.61
CA ALA A 294 98.54 -153.90 30.50
C ALA A 294 99.60 -154.50 29.56
N CYS A 295 100.06 -153.75 28.55
CA CYS A 295 101.17 -154.15 27.68
C CYS A 295 102.53 -154.00 28.36
N THR A 296 102.77 -152.91 29.10
CA THR A 296 104.03 -152.70 29.84
C THR A 296 104.23 -153.72 30.96
N ALA A 297 103.17 -154.05 31.72
CA ALA A 297 103.24 -155.08 32.76
C ALA A 297 103.58 -156.48 32.22
N ARG A 298 103.24 -156.80 30.97
CA ARG A 298 103.61 -158.05 30.30
C ARG A 298 105.08 -158.06 29.86
N ALA A 299 105.63 -156.92 29.45
CA ALA A 299 107.04 -156.78 29.10
C ALA A 299 107.94 -156.95 30.34
N ASP A 300 107.60 -156.31 31.47
CA ASP A 300 108.37 -156.41 32.72
C ASP A 300 108.35 -157.82 33.36
N ALA A 301 107.33 -158.62 33.07
CA ALA A 301 107.24 -160.00 33.50
C ALA A 301 108.14 -160.93 32.68
N ALA A 302 108.27 -160.65 31.37
CA ALA A 302 109.17 -161.39 30.48
C ALA A 302 110.64 -161.08 30.77
N GLU A 303 110.97 -159.82 31.07
CA GLU A 303 112.34 -159.39 31.39
C GLU A 303 112.86 -160.04 32.68
N ARG A 304 112.05 -160.09 33.74
CA ARG A 304 112.40 -160.73 35.03
C ARG A 304 112.52 -162.26 34.97
N ALA A 305 111.96 -162.89 33.94
CA ALA A 305 112.13 -164.33 33.71
C ALA A 305 113.48 -164.62 33.02
N ALA A 306 113.91 -163.76 32.10
CA ALA A 306 115.19 -163.90 31.40
C ALA A 306 116.41 -163.70 32.33
N THR A 307 116.36 -162.73 33.25
CA THR A 307 117.46 -162.48 34.19
C THR A 307 117.71 -163.66 35.13
N ARG A 308 116.64 -164.35 35.58
CA ARG A 308 116.75 -165.52 36.46
C ARG A 308 117.37 -166.75 35.78
N VAL A 309 117.20 -166.90 34.47
CA VAL A 309 117.82 -167.98 33.70
C VAL A 309 119.31 -167.73 33.49
N ILE A 310 119.71 -166.46 33.35
CA ILE A 310 121.12 -166.07 33.19
C ILE A 310 121.92 -166.28 34.48
N ASP A 311 121.35 -165.95 35.64
CA ASP A 311 122.06 -166.11 36.94
C ASP A 311 122.27 -167.59 37.32
N VAL A 312 121.34 -168.50 36.96
CA VAL A 312 121.48 -169.94 37.23
C VAL A 312 122.56 -170.61 36.37
N LEU A 313 122.86 -170.06 35.19
CA LEU A 313 123.86 -170.60 34.26
C LEU A 313 125.31 -170.22 34.61
N ARG A 314 125.54 -169.30 35.55
CA ARG A 314 126.88 -168.73 35.83
C ARG A 314 127.69 -169.49 36.91
N ASP A 315 127.04 -170.25 37.78
CA ASP A 315 127.68 -170.82 39.00
C ASP A 315 127.93 -172.35 38.94
N ILE A 316 127.92 -172.96 37.75
CA ILE A 316 128.23 -174.39 37.56
C ILE A 316 129.53 -174.57 36.74
N PRO A 317 130.63 -175.09 37.32
CA PRO A 317 131.73 -175.72 36.59
C PRO A 317 131.64 -177.24 36.80
N GLU A 318 131.18 -178.07 35.85
CA GLU A 318 131.88 -178.50 34.64
C GLU A 318 130.90 -178.73 33.47
N ILE A 319 130.71 -177.77 32.55
CA ILE A 319 130.14 -178.04 31.22
C ILE A 319 130.86 -177.17 30.18
N THR A 320 131.50 -177.82 29.20
CA THR A 320 131.94 -177.23 27.93
C THR A 320 130.73 -176.73 27.14
N LEU A 321 130.57 -175.41 27.02
CA LEU A 321 129.57 -174.75 26.17
C LEU A 321 130.20 -174.29 24.85
N PRO A 322 129.51 -174.44 23.70
CA PRO A 322 130.04 -174.13 22.36
C PRO A 322 130.34 -172.64 22.12
N ASP A 323 131.34 -172.37 21.27
CA ASP A 323 131.96 -171.05 21.00
C ASP A 323 130.98 -169.93 20.61
N ASP A 324 129.75 -170.26 20.18
CA ASP A 324 128.76 -169.30 19.71
C ASP A 324 128.04 -168.55 20.86
N VAL A 325 128.09 -169.09 22.09
CA VAL A 325 127.45 -168.49 23.29
C VAL A 325 128.41 -167.56 24.05
N ALA A 326 129.72 -167.72 23.86
CA ALA A 326 130.75 -166.87 24.48
C ALA A 326 130.79 -165.44 23.89
N ALA A 327 130.25 -165.22 22.69
CA ALA A 327 130.25 -163.92 22.01
C ALA A 327 129.11 -162.97 22.43
N MET A 328 128.04 -163.48 23.07
CA MET A 328 126.85 -162.69 23.44
C MET A 328 126.82 -162.23 24.91
N LEU A 329 127.85 -162.51 25.70
CA LEU A 329 127.90 -162.23 27.15
C LEU A 329 128.87 -161.09 27.54
N LYS A 330 129.11 -160.15 26.62
CA LYS A 330 129.37 -158.74 26.95
C LYS A 330 128.18 -157.91 26.53
#